data_AF-A0A256GI19-F1
#
_entry.id   AF-A0A256GI19-F1
#
_cell.length_a   1.000
_cell.length_b   1.000
_cell.length_c   1.000
_cell.angle_alpha   90.00
_cell.angle_beta   90.00
_cell.angle_gamma   90.00
#
_symmetry.space_group_name_H-M   'P 1'
#
loop_
_entity.id
_entity.type
_entity.pdbx_description
1 polymer ?
#
loop_
_entity_poly.entity_id
_entity_poly.type
_entity_poly.pdbx_seq_one_letter_code
_entity_poly.pdbx_strand_id
1 'polypeptide(L)'
;MVDDKRINAIERLSSFAPLHQAKSVALIRGIQKLFPHVKQTVSFDTAFDQTTPEVIRRFALPREFHERDLKRYGFHGLSYKSIIGSFPRNSHSLLLEGS
;
A
#
# COMPACT_ATOMS: atom_id res chain seq x y z
N MET A 1 -6.07 1.48 14.15
CA MET A 1 -7.14 2.49 14.35
C MET A 1 -6.59 3.84 13.98
N VAL A 2 -7.39 4.71 13.37
CA VAL A 2 -7.02 6.10 13.07
C VAL A 2 -7.00 6.94 14.35
N ASP A 3 -5.98 7.79 14.48
CA ASP A 3 -5.84 8.87 15.47
C ASP A 3 -5.02 10.02 14.86
N ASP A 4 -4.92 11.15 15.55
CA ASP A 4 -4.24 12.35 15.04
C ASP A 4 -2.76 12.12 14.75
N LYS A 5 -2.06 11.33 15.58
CA LYS A 5 -0.65 10.99 15.36
C LYS A 5 -0.48 10.23 14.05
N ARG A 6 -1.36 9.27 13.78
CA ARG A 6 -1.36 8.48 12.54
C ARG A 6 -1.79 9.32 11.34
N ILE A 7 -2.78 10.20 11.48
CA ILE A 7 -3.20 11.13 10.42
C ILE A 7 -2.02 12.02 10.00
N ASN A 8 -1.31 12.62 10.97
CA ASN A 8 -0.16 13.45 10.68
C ASN A 8 0.98 12.66 10.00
N ALA A 9 1.20 11.41 10.40
CA ALA A 9 2.17 10.54 9.73
C ALA A 9 1.77 10.22 8.28
N ILE A 10 0.49 9.96 8.04
CA ILE A 10 -0.08 9.71 6.71
C ILE A 10 0.01 10.96 5.83
N GLU A 11 -0.26 12.15 6.39
CA GLU A 11 -0.17 13.43 5.68
C GLU A 11 1.25 13.74 5.19
N ARG A 12 2.28 13.37 5.97
CA ARG A 12 3.69 13.49 5.57
C ARG A 12 4.08 12.62 4.37
N LEU A 13 3.29 11.60 4.02
CA LEU A 13 3.51 10.77 2.84
C LEU A 13 3.12 11.47 1.53
N SER A 14 2.63 12.71 1.58
CA SER A 14 2.19 13.44 0.38
C SER A 14 3.30 13.64 -0.65
N SER A 15 4.57 13.66 -0.25
CA SER A 15 5.70 13.68 -1.18
C SER A 15 5.78 12.44 -2.08
N PHE A 16 5.27 11.29 -1.62
CA PHE A 16 5.25 10.03 -2.36
C PHE A 16 4.00 9.86 -3.23
N ALA A 17 2.90 10.54 -2.91
CA ALA A 17 1.63 10.41 -3.62
C ALA A 17 0.83 11.74 -3.65
N PRO A 18 1.36 12.80 -4.28
CA PRO A 18 0.84 14.17 -4.12
C PRO A 18 -0.61 14.35 -4.56
N LEU A 19 -1.06 13.62 -5.58
CA LEU A 19 -2.42 13.71 -6.10
C LEU A 19 -3.46 12.89 -5.30
N HIS A 20 -3.00 11.95 -4.46
CA HIS A 20 -3.86 10.98 -3.77
C HIS A 20 -3.89 11.25 -2.26
N GLN A 21 -2.72 11.48 -1.65
CA GLN A 21 -2.56 11.46 -0.21
C GLN A 21 -3.37 12.55 0.51
N ALA A 22 -3.34 13.78 -0.03
CA ALA A 22 -4.11 14.90 0.50
C ALA A 22 -5.62 14.62 0.51
N LYS A 23 -6.14 13.98 -0.55
CA LYS A 23 -7.56 13.62 -0.65
C LYS A 23 -7.94 12.54 0.37
N SER A 24 -7.07 11.53 0.55
CA SER A 24 -7.29 10.49 1.56
C SER A 24 -7.31 11.06 2.98
N VAL A 25 -6.42 12.00 3.31
CA VAL A 25 -6.43 12.69 4.61
C VAL A 25 -7.68 13.53 4.80
N ALA A 26 -8.10 14.27 3.78
CA ALA A 26 -9.33 15.06 3.81
C ALA A 26 -10.56 14.18 4.07
N LEU A 27 -10.63 13.00 3.45
CA LEU A 27 -11.70 12.03 3.69
C LEU A 27 -11.70 11.52 5.13
N ILE A 28 -10.55 11.14 5.68
CA ILE A 28 -10.42 10.68 7.06
C ILE A 28 -10.96 11.75 8.03
N ARG A 29 -10.50 12.99 7.88
CA ARG A 29 -10.94 14.12 8.73
C ARG A 29 -12.43 14.42 8.55
N GLY A 30 -12.94 14.33 7.32
CA GLY A 30 -14.36 14.50 7.01
C GLY A 30 -15.24 13.47 7.72
N ILE A 31 -14.87 12.19 7.67
CA ILE A 31 -15.60 11.13 8.37
C ILE A 31 -15.48 11.27 9.89
N GLN A 32 -14.32 11.69 10.43
CA GLN A 32 -14.19 11.97 11.87
C GLN A 32 -15.19 13.04 12.33
N LYS A 33 -15.40 14.08 11.53
CA LYS A 33 -16.34 15.16 11.83
C LYS A 33 -17.80 14.71 11.71
N LEU A 34 -18.14 13.96 10.66
CA LEU A 34 -19.53 13.55 10.40
C LEU A 34 -19.98 12.38 11.29
N PHE A 35 -19.07 11.47 11.63
CA PHE A 35 -19.35 10.23 12.34
C PHE A 35 -18.34 9.98 13.47
N PRO A 36 -18.34 10.78 14.53
CA PRO A 36 -17.30 10.76 15.56
C PRO A 36 -17.20 9.42 16.33
N HIS A 37 -18.28 8.65 16.37
CA HIS A 37 -18.32 7.35 17.05
C HIS A 37 -17.88 6.18 16.16
N VAL A 38 -17.71 6.39 14.86
CA VAL A 38 -17.31 5.34 13.92
C VAL A 38 -15.80 5.14 13.96
N LYS A 39 -15.42 3.91 14.23
CA LYS A 39 -14.04 3.44 14.19
C LYS A 39 -13.52 3.43 12.74
N GLN A 40 -12.43 4.15 12.48
CA GLN A 40 -11.78 4.18 11.17
C GLN A 40 -10.48 3.35 11.15
N THR A 41 -10.23 2.72 10.01
CA THR A 41 -9.00 1.99 9.69
C THR A 41 -8.42 2.50 8.37
N VAL A 42 -7.11 2.34 8.17
CA VAL A 42 -6.43 2.71 6.93
C VAL A 42 -5.79 1.46 6.35
N SER A 43 -5.97 1.27 5.05
CA SER A 43 -5.33 0.20 4.28
C SER A 43 -4.41 0.86 3.26
N PHE A 44 -3.17 0.38 3.17
CA PHE A 44 -2.16 0.94 2.29
C PHE A 44 -1.97 0.04 1.07
N ASP A 45 -2.01 0.64 -0.12
CA ASP A 45 -1.77 -0.08 -1.38
C ASP A 45 -0.36 -0.70 -1.44
N THR A 46 0.61 -0.08 -0.78
CA THR A 46 1.99 -0.56 -0.69
C THR A 46 2.14 -1.78 0.23
N ALA A 47 1.11 -2.14 1.02
CA ALA A 47 1.24 -3.15 2.07
C ALA A 47 1.55 -4.54 1.53
N PHE A 48 0.98 -4.89 0.37
CA PHE A 48 1.21 -6.18 -0.28
C PHE A 48 2.68 -6.34 -0.70
N ASP A 49 3.27 -5.27 -1.23
CA ASP A 49 4.63 -5.29 -1.76
C ASP A 49 5.71 -5.17 -0.68
N GLN A 50 5.35 -5.00 0.59
CA GLN A 50 6.32 -4.88 1.69
C GLN A 50 7.18 -6.13 1.88
N THR A 51 6.68 -7.31 1.51
CA THR A 51 7.42 -8.58 1.57
C THR A 51 8.34 -8.79 0.37
N THR A 52 8.34 -7.90 -0.62
CA THR A 52 9.24 -7.97 -1.78
C THR A 52 10.70 -7.88 -1.32
N PRO A 53 11.59 -8.82 -1.73
CA PRO A 53 13.00 -8.79 -1.41
C PRO A 53 13.68 -7.45 -1.70
N GLU A 54 14.60 -7.03 -0.83
CA GLU A 54 15.27 -5.72 -0.93
C GLU A 54 15.97 -5.51 -2.28
N VAL A 55 16.60 -6.56 -2.82
CA VAL A 55 17.28 -6.55 -4.12
C VAL A 55 16.34 -6.15 -5.27
N ILE A 56 15.05 -6.53 -5.19
CA ILE A 56 14.03 -6.17 -6.18
C ILE A 56 13.54 -4.72 -5.96
N ARG A 57 13.50 -4.26 -4.71
CA ARG A 57 13.04 -2.91 -4.37
C ARG A 57 14.07 -1.82 -4.68
N ARG A 58 15.34 -2.18 -4.80
CA ARG A 58 16.46 -1.26 -5.05
C ARG A 58 16.54 -0.84 -6.53
N PHE A 59 16.83 0.42 -6.78
CA PHE A 59 17.17 0.94 -8.11
C PHE A 59 18.67 0.82 -8.37
N ALA A 60 19.07 0.73 -9.65
CA ALA A 60 20.47 0.78 -10.07
C ALA A 60 21.03 2.22 -10.00
N LEU A 61 20.94 2.82 -8.81
CA LEU A 61 21.40 4.16 -8.47
C LEU A 61 22.39 4.08 -7.30
N PRO A 62 23.18 5.15 -7.05
CA PRO A 62 24.04 5.22 -5.87
C PRO A 62 23.30 4.86 -4.58
N ARG A 63 23.98 4.11 -3.70
CA ARG A 63 23.41 3.54 -2.48
C ARG A 63 22.75 4.58 -1.56
N GLU A 64 23.30 5.78 -1.51
CA GLU A 64 22.78 6.91 -0.74
C GLU A 64 21.31 7.24 -1.03
N PHE A 65 20.84 7.05 -2.26
CA PHE A 65 19.44 7.30 -2.59
C PHE A 65 18.52 6.27 -1.93
N HIS A 66 18.95 5.01 -1.91
CA HIS A 66 18.20 3.94 -1.25
C HIS A 66 18.14 4.15 0.28
N GLU A 67 19.23 4.62 0.87
CA GLU A 67 19.30 4.97 2.30
C GLU A 67 18.43 6.18 2.65
N ARG A 68 18.15 7.05 1.67
CA ARG A 68 17.15 8.13 1.75
C ARG A 68 15.74 7.68 1.32
N ASP A 69 15.45 6.39 1.42
CA ASP A 69 14.15 5.78 1.13
C ASP A 69 13.70 5.81 -0.35
N LEU A 70 14.60 6.09 -1.31
CA LEU A 70 14.28 5.92 -2.72
C LEU A 70 14.31 4.43 -3.10
N LYS A 71 13.12 3.83 -3.20
CA LYS A 71 12.92 2.42 -3.55
C LYS A 71 11.57 2.18 -4.20
N ARG A 72 11.39 1.00 -4.80
CA ARG A 72 10.07 0.53 -5.24
C ARG A 72 9.23 0.22 -4.01
N TYR A 73 8.11 0.91 -3.87
CA TYR A 73 7.10 0.67 -2.84
C TYR A 73 5.96 -0.23 -3.31
N GLY A 74 5.67 -0.23 -4.61
CA GLY A 74 4.51 -0.91 -5.18
C GLY A 74 3.19 -0.17 -4.90
N PHE A 75 2.19 -0.36 -5.76
CA PHE A 75 0.85 0.19 -5.62
C PHE A 75 -0.16 -0.83 -6.15
N HIS A 76 -1.45 -0.63 -5.84
CA HIS A 76 -2.53 -1.58 -6.15
C HIS A 76 -2.40 -2.94 -5.44
N GLY A 77 -1.60 -3.04 -4.38
CA GLY A 77 -1.39 -4.27 -3.63
C GLY A 77 -2.66 -4.86 -3.01
N LEU A 78 -3.64 -4.03 -2.65
CA LEU A 78 -4.95 -4.51 -2.19
C LEU A 78 -5.71 -5.27 -3.29
N SER A 79 -5.60 -4.80 -4.53
CA SER A 79 -6.19 -5.47 -5.70
C SER A 79 -5.47 -6.78 -6.00
N TYR A 80 -4.13 -6.78 -6.04
CA TYR A 80 -3.33 -8.01 -6.19
C TYR A 80 -3.67 -9.05 -5.12
N LYS A 81 -3.72 -8.63 -3.86
CA LYS A 81 -4.12 -9.51 -2.74
C LYS A 81 -5.51 -10.09 -2.95
N SER A 82 -6.47 -9.28 -3.40
CA SER A 82 -7.82 -9.74 -3.69
C SER A 82 -7.84 -10.75 -4.83
N ILE A 83 -7.14 -10.48 -5.94
CA ILE A 83 -7.09 -11.37 -7.10
C ILE A 83 -6.48 -12.71 -6.72
N ILE A 84 -5.32 -12.71 -6.05
CA ILE A 84 -4.65 -13.93 -5.58
C ILE A 84 -5.53 -14.72 -4.61
N GLY A 85 -6.21 -14.02 -3.68
CA GLY A 85 -7.13 -14.66 -2.73
C GLY A 85 -8.35 -15.30 -3.39
N SER A 86 -8.74 -14.82 -4.56
CA SER A 86 -9.84 -15.37 -5.36
C SER A 86 -9.44 -16.56 -6.23
N PHE A 87 -8.14 -16.85 -6.41
CA PHE A 87 -7.71 -18.02 -7.17
C PHE A 87 -8.03 -19.32 -6.42
N PRO A 88 -8.66 -20.31 -7.08
CA PRO A 88 -8.94 -21.59 -6.44
C PRO A 88 -7.63 -22.30 -6.08
N ARG A 89 -7.51 -22.73 -4.81
CA ARG A 89 -6.32 -23.42 -4.28
C ARG A 89 -5.92 -24.71 -5.02
N ASN A 90 -6.81 -25.26 -5.86
CA ASN A 90 -6.60 -26.52 -6.58
C ASN A 90 -6.34 -26.36 -8.09
N SER A 91 -5.95 -25.17 -8.57
CA SER A 91 -5.69 -24.92 -10.00
C SER A 91 -4.35 -25.48 -10.53
N HIS A 92 -3.60 -26.20 -9.69
CA HIS A 92 -2.33 -26.84 -10.06
C HIS A 92 -2.43 -27.88 -11.20
N SER A 93 -3.60 -28.46 -11.48
CA SER A 93 -3.76 -29.45 -12.54
C SER A 93 -3.89 -28.85 -13.95
N LEU A 94 -4.25 -27.58 -14.09
CA LEU A 94 -4.51 -26.95 -15.39
C LEU A 94 -3.27 -26.38 -16.09
N LEU A 95 -2.13 -26.32 -15.40
CA LEU A 95 -0.87 -25.77 -15.96
C LEU A 95 0.08 -26.84 -16.50
N LEU A 96 -0.20 -28.14 -16.28
CA LEU A 96 0.67 -29.25 -16.71
C LEU A 96 0.11 -30.10 -17.87
N GLU A 97 -1.14 -29.87 -18.31
CA GLU A 97 -1.72 -30.59 -19.46
C GLU A 97 -1.51 -29.87 -20.81
N GLY A 98 -0.68 -28.84 -20.84
CA GLY A 98 -0.42 -28.02 -22.03
C GLY A 98 1.03 -28.05 -22.56
N SER A 99 1.79 -29.12 -22.31
CA SER A 99 3.14 -29.33 -22.86
C SER A 99 3.27 -30.67 -23.56
#